data_AF-A0A848U9V5-F1
#
_entry.id   AF-A0A848U9V5-F1
#
_cell.length_a   1.000
_cell.length_b   1.000
_cell.length_c   1.000
_cell.angle_alpha   90.00
_cell.angle_beta   90.00
_cell.angle_gamma   90.00
#
_symmetry.space_group_name_H-M   'P 1'
#
loop_
_entity.id
_entity.type
_entity.pdbx_description
1 polymer ?
#
loop_
_entity_poly.entity_id
_entity_poly.type
_entity_poly.pdbx_seq_one_letter_code
_entity_poly.pdbx_strand_id
1 'polypeptide(L)'
;FLVGDPAQAIYGFNGSDPTLLLEVADRFPGIEVVRLPVNHRCTPQIVAAGAHALRVGDPTQPTDIESARADGSPPTMTEHDDETTEAARIASTIARGDPTLVRSGNVAVLARTHAVLAPVRDALVERGIAVRRNLQGSGSPFASLLDEAYRIKDSNRLRQWAYDVADEATGDDDPRGEVARAAFDFLREQPTGDGAGFRTWIISNDPFDGATAGVELLTFHGAKGREWHTVHLAGCETSLVPHRSATTGAARAEEARLFYVAVTRATDVVAIHWARRRLGYQRKLTPLIDGFESAEAPLLPPPEELVSVPRTTRSVTLDRLREWRAATARLSGILPDAVCTDRALGLIAEHRPSSPEELDRLTGLGAITSRRLFDRMQAAIDDDQSPKSTITGA
;
A
#
# COMPACT_ATOMS: atom_id res chain seq x y z
N PHE A 1 -37.15 -6.09 -1.11
CA PHE A 1 -36.28 -6.31 -2.28
C PHE A 1 -34.90 -6.70 -1.77
N LEU A 2 -34.34 -7.80 -2.27
CA LEU A 2 -33.06 -8.36 -1.84
C LEU A 2 -32.14 -8.43 -3.07
N VAL A 3 -30.86 -8.10 -2.90
CA VAL A 3 -29.85 -8.23 -3.96
C VAL A 3 -28.63 -8.90 -3.36
N GLY A 4 -28.10 -9.91 -4.03
CA GLY A 4 -26.91 -10.62 -3.57
C GLY A 4 -26.40 -11.60 -4.61
N ASP A 5 -25.14 -12.00 -4.42
CA ASP A 5 -24.49 -13.03 -5.21
C ASP A 5 -23.92 -14.09 -4.23
N PRO A 6 -24.46 -15.33 -4.24
CA PRO A 6 -23.94 -16.42 -3.41
C PRO A 6 -22.45 -16.68 -3.63
N ALA A 7 -21.93 -16.49 -4.85
CA ALA A 7 -20.52 -16.69 -5.17
C ALA A 7 -19.61 -15.60 -4.54
N GLN A 8 -20.19 -14.49 -4.07
CA GLN A 8 -19.47 -13.41 -3.37
C GLN A 8 -19.73 -13.41 -1.85
N ALA A 9 -20.37 -14.45 -1.31
CA ALA A 9 -20.53 -14.61 0.14
C ALA A 9 -19.22 -15.09 0.79
N ILE A 10 -18.45 -14.15 1.32
CA ILE A 10 -17.07 -14.34 1.81
C ILE A 10 -16.86 -13.87 3.26
N TYR A 11 -17.96 -13.71 4.02
CA TYR A 11 -17.92 -13.30 5.43
C TYR A 11 -18.52 -14.39 6.32
N GLY A 12 -18.31 -15.66 5.99
CA GLY A 12 -18.85 -16.80 6.74
C GLY A 12 -18.29 -16.88 8.15
N PHE A 13 -17.06 -16.43 8.35
CA PHE A 13 -16.47 -16.26 9.69
C PHE A 13 -17.24 -15.27 10.59
N ASN A 14 -17.99 -14.33 10.00
CA ASN A 14 -18.89 -13.39 10.69
C ASN A 14 -20.37 -13.83 10.63
N GLY A 15 -20.64 -15.09 10.28
CA GLY A 15 -21.98 -15.66 10.24
C GLY A 15 -22.75 -15.45 8.93
N SER A 16 -22.10 -15.00 7.85
CA SER A 16 -22.75 -14.94 6.54
C SER A 16 -22.98 -16.34 5.98
N ASP A 17 -24.21 -16.65 5.60
CA ASP A 17 -24.57 -17.94 5.03
C ASP A 17 -25.07 -17.77 3.57
N PRO A 18 -24.33 -18.28 2.55
CA PRO A 18 -24.74 -18.20 1.14
C PRO A 18 -26.06 -18.93 0.85
N THR A 19 -26.43 -19.93 1.64
CA THR A 19 -27.67 -20.71 1.44
C THR A 19 -28.91 -19.83 1.55
N LEU A 20 -28.86 -18.75 2.33
CA LEU A 20 -29.95 -17.79 2.47
C LEU A 20 -30.34 -17.14 1.14
N LEU A 21 -29.40 -16.96 0.22
CA LEU A 21 -29.66 -16.43 -1.12
C LEU A 21 -30.09 -17.54 -2.10
N LEU A 22 -29.57 -18.75 -1.93
CA LEU A 22 -29.92 -19.90 -2.77
C LEU A 22 -31.35 -20.39 -2.51
N GLU A 23 -31.78 -20.37 -1.25
CA GLU A 23 -33.10 -20.85 -0.78
C GLU A 23 -34.14 -19.72 -0.67
N VAL A 24 -33.88 -18.55 -1.27
CA VAL A 24 -34.74 -17.37 -1.06
C VAL A 24 -36.19 -17.62 -1.52
N ALA A 25 -36.37 -18.39 -2.59
CA ALA A 25 -37.68 -18.75 -3.12
C ALA A 25 -38.45 -19.70 -2.19
N ASP A 26 -37.76 -20.62 -1.53
CA ASP A 26 -38.35 -21.57 -0.58
C ASP A 26 -38.73 -20.87 0.73
N ARG A 27 -37.90 -19.91 1.17
CA ARG A 27 -38.12 -19.15 2.41
C ARG A 27 -39.19 -18.08 2.28
N PHE A 28 -39.37 -17.51 1.10
CA PHE A 28 -40.35 -16.45 0.83
C PHE A 28 -41.26 -16.84 -0.35
N PRO A 29 -42.29 -17.67 -0.12
CA PRO A 29 -43.23 -18.05 -1.17
C PRO A 29 -43.87 -16.82 -1.84
N GLY A 30 -43.85 -16.80 -3.18
CA GLY A 30 -44.36 -15.68 -3.98
C GLY A 30 -43.35 -14.57 -4.26
N ILE A 31 -42.08 -14.72 -3.86
CA ILE A 31 -41.01 -13.81 -4.28
C ILE A 31 -40.67 -14.00 -5.76
N GLU A 32 -40.48 -12.90 -6.48
CA GLU A 32 -39.95 -12.91 -7.84
C GLU A 32 -38.41 -12.96 -7.79
N VAL A 33 -37.81 -13.94 -8.45
CA VAL A 33 -36.35 -14.11 -8.53
C VAL A 33 -35.89 -13.75 -9.94
N VAL A 34 -35.22 -12.61 -10.06
CA VAL A 34 -34.57 -12.18 -11.31
C VAL A 34 -33.09 -12.52 -11.24
N ARG A 35 -32.59 -13.29 -12.22
CA ARG A 35 -31.16 -13.63 -12.34
C ARG A 35 -30.52 -12.76 -13.41
N LEU A 36 -29.31 -12.27 -13.12
CA LEU A 36 -28.51 -11.44 -14.02
C LEU A 36 -27.21 -12.19 -14.35
N PRO A 37 -27.20 -13.09 -15.36
CA PRO A 37 -26.03 -13.91 -15.67
C PRO A 37 -24.95 -13.15 -16.45
N VAL A 38 -25.22 -11.92 -16.88
CA VAL A 38 -24.32 -11.14 -17.73
C VAL A 38 -23.41 -10.26 -16.88
N ASN A 39 -22.11 -10.53 -16.96
CA ASN A 39 -21.04 -9.73 -16.38
C ASN A 39 -20.61 -8.63 -17.36
N HIS A 40 -20.75 -7.37 -16.94
CA HIS A 40 -20.36 -6.20 -17.74
C HIS A 40 -18.98 -5.63 -17.37
N ARG A 41 -18.32 -6.19 -16.33
CA ARG A 41 -17.04 -5.70 -15.78
C ARG A 41 -15.84 -6.38 -16.45
N CYS A 42 -15.84 -7.70 -16.44
CA CYS A 42 -14.68 -8.53 -16.72
C CYS A 42 -14.68 -9.00 -18.18
N THR A 43 -13.52 -9.17 -18.78
CA THR A 43 -13.38 -9.89 -20.06
C THR A 43 -13.84 -11.35 -19.93
N PRO A 44 -14.24 -12.02 -21.04
CA PRO A 44 -14.61 -13.43 -21.03
C PRO A 44 -13.55 -14.34 -20.36
N GLN A 45 -12.27 -14.05 -20.56
CA GLN A 45 -11.14 -14.80 -20.04
C GLN A 45 -11.06 -14.72 -18.49
N ILE A 46 -11.32 -13.54 -17.92
CA ILE A 46 -11.35 -13.35 -16.46
C ILE A 46 -12.58 -14.02 -15.85
N VAL A 47 -13.74 -13.93 -16.51
CA VAL A 47 -14.96 -14.64 -16.08
C VAL A 47 -14.73 -16.15 -16.06
N ALA A 48 -14.10 -16.70 -17.10
CA ALA A 48 -13.77 -18.12 -17.19
C ALA A 48 -12.84 -18.58 -16.07
N ALA A 49 -11.80 -17.80 -15.75
CA ALA A 49 -10.88 -18.10 -14.64
C ALA A 49 -11.58 -18.09 -13.28
N GLY A 50 -12.45 -17.09 -13.03
CA GLY A 50 -13.25 -17.03 -11.82
C GLY A 50 -14.20 -18.24 -11.70
N ALA A 51 -14.93 -18.55 -12.78
CA ALA A 51 -15.85 -19.68 -12.83
C ALA A 51 -15.13 -21.02 -12.63
N HIS A 52 -13.92 -21.18 -13.18
CA HIS A 52 -13.07 -22.35 -12.94
C HIS A 52 -12.77 -22.53 -11.45
N ALA A 53 -12.31 -21.47 -10.78
CA ALA A 53 -11.99 -21.52 -9.36
C ALA A 53 -13.20 -21.88 -8.49
N LEU A 54 -14.39 -21.36 -8.82
CA LEU A 54 -15.62 -21.73 -8.13
C LEU A 54 -15.93 -23.21 -8.30
N ARG A 55 -15.90 -23.75 -9.54
CA ARG A 55 -16.17 -25.18 -9.80
C ARG A 55 -15.20 -26.11 -9.10
N VAL A 56 -13.92 -25.74 -9.03
CA VAL A 56 -12.90 -26.52 -8.33
C VAL A 56 -13.14 -26.52 -6.82
N GLY A 57 -13.51 -25.37 -6.25
CA GLY A 57 -13.73 -25.24 -4.82
C GLY A 57 -15.07 -25.81 -4.33
N ASP A 58 -16.10 -25.70 -5.14
CA ASP A 58 -17.45 -26.21 -4.90
C ASP A 58 -18.12 -26.56 -6.25
N PRO A 59 -18.14 -27.85 -6.64
CA PRO A 59 -18.78 -28.28 -7.89
C PRO A 59 -20.28 -27.99 -7.97
N THR A 60 -20.94 -27.71 -6.83
CA THR A 60 -22.38 -27.42 -6.77
C THR A 60 -22.70 -25.94 -6.94
N GLN A 61 -21.69 -25.07 -6.86
CA GLN A 61 -21.84 -23.62 -7.04
C GLN A 61 -22.23 -23.30 -8.49
N PRO A 62 -23.36 -22.62 -8.75
CA PRO A 62 -23.71 -22.18 -10.10
C PRO A 62 -22.64 -21.25 -10.67
N THR A 63 -22.26 -21.48 -11.93
CA THR A 63 -21.22 -20.70 -12.64
C THR A 63 -21.66 -20.22 -14.03
N ASP A 64 -22.96 -20.14 -14.25
CA ASP A 64 -23.58 -19.67 -15.49
C ASP A 64 -23.48 -18.13 -15.57
N ILE A 65 -22.26 -17.64 -15.79
CA ILE A 65 -21.94 -16.22 -15.93
C ILE A 65 -21.24 -16.04 -17.28
N GLU A 66 -21.76 -15.12 -18.09
CA GLU A 66 -21.21 -14.77 -19.39
C GLU A 66 -20.72 -13.32 -19.37
N SER A 67 -19.68 -13.00 -20.13
CA SER A 67 -19.23 -11.60 -20.26
C SER A 67 -19.93 -10.91 -21.43
N ALA A 68 -20.36 -9.66 -21.23
CA ALA A 68 -20.79 -8.76 -22.30
C ALA A 68 -19.63 -8.00 -22.96
N ARG A 69 -18.40 -8.18 -22.47
CA ARG A 69 -17.21 -7.51 -23.01
C ARG A 69 -16.63 -8.31 -24.17
N ALA A 70 -15.89 -7.61 -25.04
CA ALA A 70 -15.03 -8.26 -26.02
C ALA A 70 -13.92 -9.07 -25.34
N ASP A 71 -13.34 -10.00 -26.09
CA ASP A 71 -12.16 -10.75 -25.67
C ASP A 71 -11.01 -9.81 -25.28
N GLY A 72 -10.32 -10.18 -24.21
CA GLY A 72 -9.11 -9.50 -23.75
C GLY A 72 -7.97 -10.49 -23.52
N SER A 73 -6.95 -10.02 -22.79
CA SER A 73 -5.79 -10.83 -22.49
C SER A 73 -6.16 -12.01 -21.57
N PRO A 74 -5.68 -13.22 -21.86
CA PRO A 74 -5.82 -14.35 -20.93
C PRO A 74 -5.06 -14.07 -19.62
N PRO A 75 -5.55 -14.61 -18.48
CA PRO A 75 -4.81 -14.62 -17.22
C PRO A 75 -3.39 -15.14 -17.39
N THR A 76 -2.42 -14.42 -16.82
CA THR A 76 -1.02 -14.87 -16.80
C THR A 76 -0.71 -15.50 -15.46
N MET A 77 0.06 -16.59 -15.45
CA MET A 77 0.54 -17.24 -14.22
C MET A 77 2.06 -17.24 -14.20
N THR A 78 2.66 -16.81 -13.10
CA THR A 78 4.12 -16.74 -12.96
C THR A 78 4.57 -17.40 -11.67
N GLU A 79 5.47 -18.37 -11.81
CA GLU A 79 6.20 -19.00 -10.71
C GLU A 79 7.45 -18.19 -10.36
N HIS A 80 7.69 -18.03 -9.06
CA HIS A 80 8.89 -17.41 -8.51
C HIS A 80 9.60 -18.38 -7.56
N ASP A 81 10.90 -18.18 -7.33
CA ASP A 81 11.65 -19.06 -6.42
C ASP A 81 11.24 -18.86 -4.95
N ASP A 82 11.02 -17.61 -4.54
CA ASP A 82 10.65 -17.22 -3.17
C ASP A 82 9.78 -15.94 -3.09
N GLU A 83 9.34 -15.59 -1.88
CA GLU A 83 8.51 -14.40 -1.61
C GLU A 83 9.17 -13.07 -1.97
N THR A 84 10.50 -12.99 -1.87
CA THR A 84 11.27 -11.79 -2.20
C THR A 84 11.30 -11.59 -3.71
N THR A 85 11.55 -12.67 -4.45
CA THR A 85 11.55 -12.70 -5.91
C THR A 85 10.15 -12.40 -6.44
N GLU A 86 9.11 -12.96 -5.84
CA GLU A 86 7.72 -12.64 -6.18
C GLU A 86 7.45 -11.13 -6.04
N ALA A 87 7.77 -10.54 -4.89
CA ALA A 87 7.55 -9.11 -4.65
C ALA A 87 8.30 -8.23 -5.66
N ALA A 88 9.59 -8.53 -5.89
CA ALA A 88 10.41 -7.80 -6.86
C ALA A 88 9.88 -7.94 -8.29
N ARG A 89 9.36 -9.12 -8.67
CA ARG A 89 8.78 -9.38 -9.99
C ARG A 89 7.43 -8.73 -10.18
N ILE A 90 6.57 -8.69 -9.16
CA ILE A 90 5.31 -7.93 -9.19
C ILE A 90 5.61 -6.45 -9.43
N ALA A 91 6.48 -5.87 -8.61
CA ALA A 91 6.85 -4.47 -8.73
C ALA A 91 7.51 -4.17 -10.09
N SER A 92 8.37 -5.06 -10.58
CA SER A 92 8.96 -4.95 -11.93
C SER A 92 7.92 -5.06 -13.04
N THR A 93 6.89 -5.89 -12.90
CA THR A 93 5.83 -6.02 -13.92
C THR A 93 4.95 -4.78 -13.95
N ILE A 94 4.58 -4.25 -12.78
CA ILE A 94 3.84 -2.99 -12.67
C ILE A 94 4.68 -1.83 -13.24
N ALA A 95 5.98 -1.77 -12.96
CA ALA A 95 6.90 -0.79 -13.54
C ALA A 95 6.98 -0.84 -15.06
N ARG A 96 6.54 -1.94 -15.68
CA ARG A 96 6.63 -2.21 -17.12
C ARG A 96 5.29 -2.07 -17.84
N GLY A 97 4.21 -1.87 -17.07
CA GLY A 97 2.87 -1.63 -17.57
C GLY A 97 2.60 -0.15 -17.88
N ASP A 98 1.34 0.16 -18.16
CA ASP A 98 0.90 1.52 -18.48
C ASP A 98 0.98 2.45 -17.25
N PRO A 99 1.83 3.50 -17.26
CA PRO A 99 1.96 4.43 -16.15
C PRO A 99 0.68 5.23 -15.87
N THR A 100 -0.18 5.43 -16.86
CA THR A 100 -1.46 6.15 -16.69
C THR A 100 -2.42 5.36 -15.80
N LEU A 101 -2.39 4.02 -15.85
CA LEU A 101 -3.19 3.17 -14.98
C LEU A 101 -2.70 3.25 -13.52
N VAL A 102 -1.39 3.31 -13.29
CA VAL A 102 -0.82 3.51 -11.96
C VAL A 102 -1.23 4.88 -11.41
N ARG A 103 -1.06 5.94 -12.21
CA ARG A 103 -1.40 7.32 -11.82
C ARG A 103 -2.91 7.55 -11.64
N SER A 104 -3.76 6.76 -12.28
CA SER A 104 -5.22 6.85 -12.10
C SER A 104 -5.74 5.92 -11.01
N GLY A 105 -4.87 5.13 -10.35
CA GLY A 105 -5.27 4.20 -9.31
C GLY A 105 -6.02 2.97 -9.84
N ASN A 106 -5.80 2.60 -11.10
CA ASN A 106 -6.42 1.47 -11.81
C ASN A 106 -5.57 0.19 -11.79
N VAL A 107 -4.58 0.12 -10.89
CA VAL A 107 -3.75 -1.07 -10.66
C VAL A 107 -3.83 -1.46 -9.19
N ALA A 108 -4.07 -2.75 -8.92
CA ALA A 108 -4.07 -3.29 -7.56
C ALA A 108 -3.22 -4.55 -7.44
N VAL A 109 -2.62 -4.73 -6.26
CA VAL A 109 -2.06 -6.00 -5.79
C VAL A 109 -2.96 -6.53 -4.67
N LEU A 110 -3.53 -7.71 -4.89
CA LEU A 110 -4.38 -8.38 -3.93
C LEU A 110 -3.70 -9.63 -3.38
N ALA A 111 -3.85 -9.89 -2.09
CA ALA A 111 -3.36 -11.12 -1.47
C ALA A 111 -4.33 -11.68 -0.42
N ARG A 112 -4.15 -12.93 -0.02
CA ARG A 112 -4.99 -13.51 1.04
C ARG A 112 -4.78 -12.86 2.40
N THR A 113 -3.54 -12.48 2.72
CA THR A 113 -3.13 -11.94 4.03
C THR A 113 -2.29 -10.69 3.86
N HIS A 114 -2.33 -9.79 4.86
CA HIS A 114 -1.52 -8.58 4.85
C HIS A 114 -0.01 -8.85 4.84
N ALA A 115 0.43 -9.97 5.41
CA ALA A 115 1.85 -10.33 5.47
C ALA A 115 2.47 -10.51 4.07
N VAL A 116 1.69 -10.94 3.07
CA VAL A 116 2.15 -11.07 1.68
C VAL A 116 2.30 -9.69 1.01
N LEU A 117 1.52 -8.69 1.42
CA LEU A 117 1.51 -7.37 0.80
C LEU A 117 2.69 -6.50 1.23
N ALA A 118 3.23 -6.69 2.44
CA ALA A 118 4.29 -5.84 2.97
C ALA A 118 5.58 -5.88 2.10
N PRO A 119 6.15 -7.05 1.74
CA PRO A 119 7.30 -7.10 0.83
C PRO A 119 7.01 -6.50 -0.55
N VAL A 120 5.78 -6.65 -1.06
CA VAL A 120 5.39 -6.08 -2.35
C VAL A 120 5.35 -4.56 -2.29
N ARG A 121 4.81 -3.98 -1.21
CA ARG A 121 4.85 -2.54 -0.96
C ARG A 121 6.27 -2.03 -0.97
N ASP A 122 7.15 -2.69 -0.24
CA ASP A 122 8.55 -2.27 -0.09
C ASP A 122 9.25 -2.32 -1.46
N ALA A 123 9.03 -3.37 -2.27
CA ALA A 123 9.54 -3.49 -3.63
C ALA A 123 8.98 -2.43 -4.62
N LEU A 124 7.71 -2.03 -4.47
CA LEU A 124 7.10 -0.94 -5.26
C LEU A 124 7.74 0.40 -4.89
N VAL A 125 7.86 0.68 -3.60
CA VAL A 125 8.50 1.89 -3.07
C VAL A 125 9.95 1.96 -3.54
N GLU A 126 10.74 0.89 -3.40
CA GLU A 126 12.11 0.74 -3.92
C GLU A 126 12.26 1.21 -5.36
N ARG A 127 11.28 0.90 -6.21
CA ARG A 127 11.23 1.28 -7.62
C ARG A 127 10.65 2.67 -7.91
N GLY A 128 10.29 3.43 -6.87
CA GLY A 128 9.67 4.75 -7.02
C GLY A 128 8.22 4.70 -7.50
N ILE A 129 7.55 3.55 -7.39
CA ILE A 129 6.15 3.39 -7.78
C ILE A 129 5.28 3.83 -6.61
N ALA A 130 4.40 4.81 -6.87
CA ALA A 130 3.46 5.28 -5.86
C ALA A 130 2.51 4.15 -5.43
N VAL A 131 2.41 3.95 -4.11
CA VAL A 131 1.43 3.05 -3.49
C VAL A 131 0.34 3.90 -2.87
N ARG A 132 -0.92 3.62 -3.23
CA ARG A 132 -2.06 4.35 -2.70
C ARG A 132 -2.15 4.12 -1.20
N ARG A 133 -2.11 5.21 -0.43
CA ARG A 133 -2.25 5.17 1.03
C ARG A 133 -3.70 4.86 1.39
N ASN A 134 -3.94 3.72 2.04
CA ASN A 134 -5.26 3.40 2.59
C ASN A 134 -5.37 3.92 4.02
N LEU A 135 -5.82 5.17 4.14
CA LEU A 135 -5.95 5.88 5.41
C LEU A 135 -7.10 5.33 6.29
N GLN A 136 -8.06 4.58 5.71
CA GLN A 136 -9.33 4.21 6.37
C GLN A 136 -9.69 2.70 6.32
N GLY A 137 -8.79 1.84 5.81
CA GLY A 137 -9.04 0.40 5.70
C GLY A 137 -8.96 -0.34 7.04
N SER A 138 -9.76 -1.40 7.22
CA SER A 138 -9.71 -2.27 8.39
C SER A 138 -8.30 -2.88 8.57
N GLY A 139 -7.67 -2.66 9.72
CA GLY A 139 -6.31 -3.11 10.00
C GLY A 139 -5.19 -2.15 9.55
N SER A 140 -5.53 -0.96 9.05
CA SER A 140 -4.56 0.10 8.79
C SER A 140 -4.02 0.67 10.11
N PRO A 141 -2.68 0.83 10.27
CA PRO A 141 -2.12 1.54 11.42
C PRO A 141 -2.70 2.94 11.60
N PHE A 142 -2.98 3.65 10.49
CA PHE A 142 -3.67 4.93 10.49
C PHE A 142 -5.08 4.82 11.09
N ALA A 143 -5.86 3.82 10.65
CA ALA A 143 -7.22 3.65 11.13
C ALA A 143 -7.24 3.40 12.64
N SER A 144 -6.36 2.55 13.17
CA SER A 144 -6.25 2.29 14.61
C SER A 144 -5.86 3.54 15.39
N LEU A 145 -4.85 4.29 14.93
CA LEU A 145 -4.39 5.52 15.59
C LEU A 145 -5.46 6.63 15.56
N LEU A 146 -6.13 6.81 14.43
CA LEU A 146 -7.23 7.76 14.28
C LEU A 146 -8.40 7.39 15.19
N ASP A 147 -8.74 6.11 15.26
CA ASP A 147 -9.78 5.59 16.16
C ASP A 147 -9.46 5.88 17.63
N GLU A 148 -8.20 5.70 18.05
CA GLU A 148 -7.74 6.08 19.39
C GLU A 148 -7.92 7.58 19.62
N ALA A 149 -7.40 8.41 18.71
CA ALA A 149 -7.49 9.87 18.79
C ALA A 149 -8.94 10.36 18.89
N TYR A 150 -9.85 9.82 18.09
CA TYR A 150 -11.26 10.23 18.03
C TYR A 150 -12.03 9.97 19.33
N ARG A 151 -11.57 9.02 20.15
CA ARG A 151 -12.19 8.70 21.44
C ARG A 151 -11.79 9.66 22.55
N ILE A 152 -10.73 10.44 22.37
CA ILE A 152 -10.22 11.37 23.38
C ILE A 152 -11.15 12.58 23.48
N LYS A 153 -11.61 12.92 24.69
CA LYS A 153 -12.61 13.96 24.95
C LYS A 153 -12.05 15.28 25.50
N ASP A 154 -10.73 15.40 25.53
CA ASP A 154 -10.04 16.52 26.17
C ASP A 154 -8.78 16.89 25.36
N SER A 155 -8.55 18.19 25.19
CA SER A 155 -7.47 18.75 24.37
C SER A 155 -6.08 18.48 24.95
N ASN A 156 -5.92 18.51 26.27
CA ASN A 156 -4.65 18.20 26.93
C ASN A 156 -4.33 16.71 26.81
N ARG A 157 -5.34 15.85 26.94
CA ARG A 157 -5.18 14.40 26.72
C ARG A 157 -4.86 14.08 25.27
N LEU A 158 -5.49 14.76 24.31
CA LEU A 158 -5.21 14.57 22.89
C LEU A 158 -3.78 15.02 22.57
N ARG A 159 -3.34 16.13 23.17
CA ARG A 159 -1.97 16.64 23.04
C ARG A 159 -0.95 15.66 23.61
N GLN A 160 -1.20 15.13 24.81
CA GLN A 160 -0.30 14.15 25.44
C GLN A 160 -0.22 12.87 24.60
N TRP A 161 -1.37 12.35 24.15
CA TRP A 161 -1.42 11.20 23.25
C TRP A 161 -0.62 11.44 21.96
N ALA A 162 -0.74 12.62 21.35
CA ALA A 162 0.03 12.95 20.16
C ALA A 162 1.55 12.97 20.41
N TYR A 163 1.99 13.44 21.59
CA TYR A 163 3.41 13.37 21.97
C TYR A 163 3.90 11.93 22.14
N ASP A 164 3.13 11.11 22.87
CA ASP A 164 3.50 9.71 23.13
C ASP A 164 3.59 8.92 21.81
N VAL A 165 2.61 9.10 20.92
CA VAL A 165 2.60 8.46 19.59
C VAL A 165 3.75 8.95 18.73
N ALA A 166 4.09 10.25 18.76
CA ALA A 166 5.21 10.79 17.99
C ALA A 166 6.57 10.26 18.46
N ASP A 167 6.76 10.04 19.77
CA ASP A 167 8.00 9.51 20.34
C ASP A 167 8.26 8.05 19.92
N GLU A 168 7.17 7.29 19.72
CA GLU A 168 7.22 5.91 19.22
C GLU A 168 7.40 5.80 17.69
N ALA A 169 7.39 6.91 16.94
CA ALA A 169 7.48 6.90 15.49
C ALA A 169 8.90 6.56 15.01
N THR A 170 8.99 5.66 14.03
CA THR A 170 10.25 5.17 13.45
C THR A 170 10.41 5.59 11.98
N GLY A 171 11.00 6.77 11.77
CA GLY A 171 11.27 7.33 10.45
C GLY A 171 10.19 8.27 9.91
N ASP A 172 10.48 8.90 8.77
CA ASP A 172 9.68 10.01 8.23
C ASP A 172 8.32 9.56 7.65
N ASP A 173 8.16 8.28 7.28
CA ASP A 173 6.93 7.68 6.73
C ASP A 173 6.15 6.82 7.77
N ASP A 174 6.45 6.93 9.07
CA ASP A 174 5.72 6.19 10.10
C ASP A 174 4.31 6.78 10.32
N PRO A 175 3.23 5.97 10.18
CA PRO A 175 1.86 6.40 10.45
C PRO A 175 1.67 7.13 11.79
N ARG A 176 2.42 6.74 12.82
CA ARG A 176 2.39 7.39 14.14
C ARG A 176 2.79 8.85 14.05
N GLY A 177 3.92 9.14 13.42
CA GLY A 177 4.45 10.50 13.27
C GLY A 177 3.52 11.37 12.44
N GLU A 178 2.93 10.82 11.37
CA GLU A 178 1.97 11.53 10.53
C GLU A 178 0.67 11.88 11.28
N VAL A 179 0.05 10.92 11.97
CA VAL A 179 -1.19 11.16 12.72
C VAL A 179 -0.95 12.12 13.90
N ALA A 180 0.17 11.98 14.61
CA ALA A 180 0.54 12.89 15.69
C ALA A 180 0.71 14.33 15.18
N ARG A 181 1.39 14.52 14.04
CA ARG A 181 1.55 15.84 13.42
C ARG A 181 0.20 16.45 13.01
N ALA A 182 -0.68 15.66 12.40
CA ALA A 182 -2.04 16.11 12.10
C ALA A 182 -2.82 16.52 13.36
N ALA A 183 -2.68 15.78 14.47
CA ALA A 183 -3.30 16.15 15.75
C ALA A 183 -2.71 17.45 16.32
N PHE A 184 -1.40 17.69 16.18
CA PHE A 184 -0.77 18.95 16.58
C PHE A 184 -1.25 20.13 15.72
N ASP A 185 -1.39 19.96 14.42
CA ASP A 185 -1.91 20.99 13.52
C ASP A 185 -3.36 21.36 13.85
N PHE A 186 -4.21 20.36 14.09
CA PHE A 186 -5.56 20.57 14.60
C PHE A 186 -5.54 21.35 15.93
N LEU A 187 -4.74 20.94 16.90
CA LEU A 187 -4.67 21.59 18.23
C LEU A 187 -4.02 22.98 18.19
N ARG A 188 -3.28 23.31 17.13
CA ARG A 188 -2.78 24.66 16.86
C ARG A 188 -3.90 25.58 16.37
N GLU A 189 -4.80 25.05 15.54
CA GLU A 189 -5.96 25.78 15.00
C GLU A 189 -7.12 25.84 15.99
N GLN A 190 -7.34 24.79 16.77
CA GLN A 190 -8.40 24.64 17.75
C GLN A 190 -7.81 24.22 19.11
N PRO A 191 -7.25 25.16 19.90
CA PRO A 191 -6.54 24.84 21.14
C PRO A 191 -7.37 24.08 22.19
N THR A 192 -8.69 24.24 22.16
CA THR A 192 -9.65 23.57 23.06
C THR A 192 -10.39 22.41 22.40
N GLY A 193 -9.98 21.97 21.21
CA GLY A 193 -10.60 20.90 20.46
C GLY A 193 -10.34 19.51 21.05
N ASP A 194 -11.29 18.60 20.88
CA ASP A 194 -11.20 17.20 21.31
C ASP A 194 -11.09 16.24 20.10
N GLY A 195 -11.11 14.94 20.34
CA GLY A 195 -11.04 13.92 19.29
C GLY A 195 -12.21 13.95 18.30
N ALA A 196 -13.39 14.40 18.72
CA ALA A 196 -14.53 14.56 17.80
C ALA A 196 -14.35 15.79 16.89
N GLY A 197 -13.84 16.89 17.44
CA GLY A 197 -13.38 18.04 16.67
C GLY A 197 -12.27 17.66 15.70
N PHE A 198 -11.29 16.88 16.16
CA PHE A 198 -10.19 16.38 15.33
C PHE A 198 -10.71 15.55 14.15
N ARG A 199 -11.65 14.64 14.38
CA ARG A 199 -12.31 13.87 13.30
C ARG A 199 -12.93 14.78 12.24
N THR A 200 -13.65 15.82 12.67
CA THR A 200 -14.30 16.77 11.77
C THR A 200 -13.27 17.56 10.97
N TRP A 201 -12.17 17.94 11.61
CA TRP A 201 -11.04 18.63 10.98
C TRP A 201 -10.33 17.75 9.95
N ILE A 202 -10.04 16.48 10.26
CA ILE A 202 -9.47 15.52 9.28
C ILE A 202 -10.33 15.44 8.02
N ILE A 203 -11.66 15.34 8.16
CA ILE A 203 -12.58 15.27 7.01
C ILE A 203 -12.53 16.55 6.17
N SER A 204 -12.30 17.70 6.80
CA SER A 204 -12.36 19.00 6.13
C SER A 204 -11.03 19.40 5.50
N ASN A 205 -9.92 19.00 6.10
CA ASN A 205 -8.58 19.47 5.75
C ASN A 205 -7.73 18.41 5.04
N ASP A 206 -8.13 17.13 5.12
CA ASP A 206 -7.43 15.98 4.52
C ASP A 206 -5.90 16.05 4.62
N PRO A 207 -5.34 16.12 5.85
CA PRO A 207 -3.95 16.47 6.10
C PRO A 207 -2.94 15.37 5.72
N PHE A 208 -3.42 14.23 5.22
CA PHE A 208 -2.60 13.06 4.89
C PHE A 208 -2.33 12.95 3.38
N ASP A 209 -2.52 14.04 2.65
CA ASP A 209 -2.55 14.12 1.18
C ASP A 209 -3.55 13.14 0.57
N GLY A 210 -4.75 13.66 0.31
CA GLY A 210 -5.89 12.94 -0.25
C GLY A 210 -5.53 11.95 -1.35
N ALA A 211 -5.86 10.69 -1.08
CA ALA A 211 -5.84 9.57 -2.01
C ALA A 211 -4.78 9.67 -3.12
N THR A 212 -3.51 9.67 -2.74
CA THR A 212 -2.39 9.63 -3.69
C THR A 212 -2.66 8.56 -4.75
N ALA A 213 -2.69 9.04 -6.00
CA ALA A 213 -2.60 8.23 -7.20
C ALA A 213 -1.51 7.16 -7.02
N GLY A 214 -1.82 5.90 -7.30
CA GLY A 214 -0.86 4.81 -7.12
C GLY A 214 -1.49 3.43 -7.09
N VAL A 215 -0.64 2.41 -6.94
CA VAL A 215 -1.05 1.01 -6.86
C VAL A 215 -1.72 0.74 -5.52
N GLU A 216 -2.86 0.06 -5.54
CA GLU A 216 -3.59 -0.32 -4.34
C GLU A 216 -3.18 -1.69 -3.81
N LEU A 217 -2.87 -1.79 -2.51
CA LEU A 217 -2.54 -3.06 -1.86
C LEU A 217 -3.65 -3.43 -0.87
N LEU A 218 -4.35 -4.54 -1.13
CA LEU A 218 -5.51 -4.95 -0.34
C LEU A 218 -5.55 -6.46 -0.14
N THR A 219 -6.25 -6.90 0.90
CA THR A 219 -6.60 -8.31 1.02
C THR A 219 -7.74 -8.66 0.06
N PHE A 220 -7.91 -9.96 -0.25
CA PHE A 220 -9.06 -10.43 -1.05
C PHE A 220 -10.40 -9.97 -0.46
N HIS A 221 -10.54 -9.93 0.87
CA HIS A 221 -11.72 -9.39 1.54
C HIS A 221 -11.87 -7.88 1.33
N GLY A 222 -10.79 -7.12 1.51
CA GLY A 222 -10.79 -5.65 1.35
C GLY A 222 -11.03 -5.20 -0.09
N ALA A 223 -10.90 -6.09 -1.06
CA ALA A 223 -11.16 -5.81 -2.47
C ALA A 223 -12.63 -5.96 -2.87
N LYS A 224 -13.47 -6.59 -2.04
CA LYS A 224 -14.89 -6.81 -2.36
C LYS A 224 -15.60 -5.48 -2.61
N GLY A 225 -16.36 -5.41 -3.70
CA GLY A 225 -17.09 -4.21 -4.12
C GLY A 225 -16.26 -3.18 -4.87
N ARG A 226 -14.98 -3.46 -5.11
CA ARG A 226 -14.05 -2.58 -5.85
C ARG A 226 -13.68 -3.21 -7.19
N GLU A 227 -13.06 -2.45 -8.08
CA GLU A 227 -12.60 -2.93 -9.38
C GLU A 227 -11.43 -2.10 -9.90
N TRP A 228 -10.57 -2.72 -10.70
CA TRP A 228 -9.38 -2.11 -11.30
C TRP A 228 -9.17 -2.65 -12.71
N HIS A 229 -8.55 -1.86 -13.58
CA HIS A 229 -8.12 -2.33 -14.89
C HIS A 229 -7.21 -3.56 -14.77
N THR A 230 -6.15 -3.44 -13.96
CA THR A 230 -5.12 -4.48 -13.78
C THR A 230 -5.07 -4.94 -12.33
N VAL A 231 -5.13 -6.25 -12.12
CA VAL A 231 -5.00 -6.87 -10.79
C VAL A 231 -3.88 -7.91 -10.79
N HIS A 232 -2.95 -7.75 -9.84
CA HIS A 232 -1.95 -8.75 -9.50
C HIS A 232 -2.39 -9.53 -8.26
N LEU A 233 -2.54 -10.85 -8.36
CA LEU A 233 -2.84 -11.74 -7.24
C LEU A 233 -1.52 -12.34 -6.71
N ALA A 234 -1.12 -11.96 -5.50
CA ALA A 234 0.12 -12.41 -4.88
C ALA A 234 -0.13 -13.58 -3.91
N GLY A 235 0.85 -14.49 -3.80
CA GLY A 235 0.81 -15.63 -2.89
C GLY A 235 -0.28 -16.66 -3.25
N CYS A 236 -0.50 -16.90 -4.54
CA CYS A 236 -1.50 -17.86 -5.05
C CYS A 236 -0.98 -19.30 -4.97
N GLU A 237 -0.68 -19.75 -3.77
CA GLU A 237 -0.02 -21.01 -3.48
C GLU A 237 -0.70 -21.77 -2.33
N THR A 238 -0.42 -23.07 -2.23
CA THR A 238 -0.87 -23.93 -1.12
C THR A 238 -0.58 -23.29 0.24
N SER A 239 -1.50 -23.43 1.19
CA SER A 239 -1.48 -22.83 2.54
C SER A 239 -1.88 -21.36 2.65
N LEU A 240 -1.75 -20.58 1.56
CA LEU A 240 -2.29 -19.22 1.47
C LEU A 240 -3.60 -19.20 0.70
N VAL A 241 -3.67 -19.88 -0.43
CA VAL A 241 -4.87 -19.94 -1.28
C VAL A 241 -5.07 -21.38 -1.74
N PRO A 242 -6.03 -22.14 -1.18
CA PRO A 242 -6.82 -21.82 0.01
C PRO A 242 -5.97 -21.66 1.28
N HIS A 243 -6.41 -20.81 2.20
CA HIS A 243 -5.73 -20.61 3.48
C HIS A 243 -5.75 -21.91 4.32
N ARG A 244 -4.64 -22.20 5.00
CA ARG A 244 -4.46 -23.46 5.77
C ARG A 244 -5.52 -23.73 6.85
N SER A 245 -6.23 -22.69 7.32
CA SER A 245 -7.30 -22.84 8.31
C SER A 245 -8.60 -23.40 7.71
N ALA A 246 -8.74 -23.42 6.38
CA ALA A 246 -9.90 -23.97 5.68
C ALA A 246 -9.83 -25.51 5.63
N THR A 247 -10.19 -26.13 6.74
CA THR A 247 -10.10 -27.59 6.91
C THR A 247 -11.37 -28.35 6.49
N THR A 248 -12.52 -27.68 6.45
CA THR A 248 -13.81 -28.26 6.06
C THR A 248 -14.14 -27.99 4.59
N GLY A 249 -15.04 -28.77 3.99
CA GLY A 249 -15.52 -28.53 2.63
C GLY A 249 -16.13 -27.13 2.46
N ALA A 250 -16.98 -26.71 3.41
CA ALA A 250 -17.60 -25.38 3.37
C ALA A 250 -16.56 -24.24 3.48
N ALA A 251 -15.53 -24.40 4.32
CA ALA A 251 -14.46 -23.41 4.45
C ALA A 251 -13.59 -23.33 3.18
N ARG A 252 -13.36 -24.47 2.51
CA ARG A 252 -12.65 -24.50 1.22
C ARG A 252 -13.47 -23.86 0.10
N ALA A 253 -14.78 -24.10 0.08
CA ALA A 253 -15.71 -23.42 -0.82
C ALA A 253 -15.71 -21.90 -0.59
N GLU A 254 -15.65 -21.45 0.67
CA GLU A 254 -15.51 -20.02 0.99
C GLU A 254 -14.18 -19.43 0.50
N GLU A 255 -13.06 -20.15 0.64
CA GLU A 255 -11.77 -19.72 0.08
C GLU A 255 -11.79 -19.66 -1.45
N ALA A 256 -12.54 -20.55 -2.12
CA ALA A 256 -12.75 -20.47 -3.55
C ALA A 256 -13.59 -19.27 -3.96
N ARG A 257 -14.64 -18.93 -3.20
CA ARG A 257 -15.39 -17.68 -3.36
C ARG A 257 -14.51 -16.45 -3.15
N LEU A 258 -13.60 -16.48 -2.17
CA LEU A 258 -12.62 -15.41 -1.95
C LEU A 258 -11.68 -15.21 -3.14
N PHE A 259 -11.16 -16.31 -3.70
CA PHE A 259 -10.32 -16.24 -4.88
C PHE A 259 -11.10 -15.78 -6.13
N TYR A 260 -12.33 -16.27 -6.31
CA TYR A 260 -13.26 -15.78 -7.34
C TYR A 260 -13.49 -14.26 -7.24
N VAL A 261 -13.76 -13.75 -6.03
CA VAL A 261 -13.89 -12.32 -5.80
C VAL A 261 -12.62 -11.61 -6.24
N ALA A 262 -11.44 -12.07 -5.84
CA ALA A 262 -10.16 -11.46 -6.17
C ALA A 262 -9.90 -11.40 -7.68
N VAL A 263 -10.12 -12.52 -8.40
CA VAL A 263 -9.98 -12.60 -9.86
C VAL A 263 -10.94 -11.64 -10.57
N THR A 264 -12.21 -11.61 -10.15
CA THR A 264 -13.26 -10.76 -10.75
C THR A 264 -13.22 -9.30 -10.32
N ARG A 265 -12.17 -8.86 -9.60
CA ARG A 265 -11.89 -7.43 -9.41
C ARG A 265 -11.17 -6.82 -10.62
N ALA A 266 -10.51 -7.65 -11.42
CA ALA A 266 -9.89 -7.22 -12.67
C ALA A 266 -10.98 -6.97 -13.73
N THR A 267 -10.89 -5.85 -14.42
CA THR A 267 -11.73 -5.60 -15.59
C THR A 267 -11.08 -6.16 -16.87
N ASP A 268 -9.76 -6.03 -17.01
CA ASP A 268 -9.05 -6.27 -18.28
C ASP A 268 -7.84 -7.22 -18.14
N VAL A 269 -7.03 -7.06 -17.09
CA VAL A 269 -5.80 -7.84 -16.91
C VAL A 269 -5.74 -8.45 -15.51
N VAL A 270 -5.52 -9.75 -15.43
CA VAL A 270 -5.22 -10.46 -14.18
C VAL A 270 -3.88 -11.21 -14.30
N ALA A 271 -2.99 -10.96 -13.35
CA ALA A 271 -1.69 -11.62 -13.25
C ALA A 271 -1.60 -12.36 -11.92
N ILE A 272 -1.36 -13.67 -11.97
CA ILE A 272 -1.34 -14.55 -10.82
C ILE A 272 0.11 -14.93 -10.53
N HIS A 273 0.54 -14.67 -9.30
CA HIS A 273 1.89 -14.91 -8.85
C HIS A 273 1.90 -15.91 -7.68
N TRP A 274 2.89 -16.79 -7.68
CA TRP A 274 3.12 -17.75 -6.59
C TRP A 274 4.60 -18.05 -6.43
N ALA A 275 5.02 -18.45 -5.23
CA ALA A 275 6.41 -18.77 -4.93
C ALA A 275 6.58 -20.27 -4.66
N ARG A 276 7.64 -20.88 -5.18
CA ARG A 276 7.99 -22.29 -4.94
C ARG A 276 8.39 -22.54 -3.49
N ARG A 277 8.91 -21.51 -2.82
CA ARG A 277 9.24 -21.51 -1.39
C ARG A 277 8.66 -20.27 -0.74
N ARG A 278 8.09 -20.41 0.46
CA ARG A 278 7.71 -19.27 1.30
C ARG A 278 8.02 -19.55 2.76
N LEU A 279 8.70 -18.63 3.42
CA LEU A 279 9.15 -18.78 4.80
C LEU A 279 9.92 -20.10 5.02
N GLY A 280 10.73 -20.49 4.03
CA GLY A 280 11.52 -21.72 4.06
C GLY A 280 10.77 -23.02 3.72
N TYR A 281 9.45 -23.00 3.58
CA TYR A 281 8.63 -24.16 3.22
C TYR A 281 8.40 -24.24 1.72
N GLN A 282 8.46 -25.46 1.15
CA GLN A 282 8.04 -25.68 -0.23
C GLN A 282 6.53 -25.48 -0.37
N ARG A 283 6.15 -24.92 -1.51
CA ARG A 283 4.78 -24.60 -1.89
C ARG A 283 4.52 -25.11 -3.30
N LYS A 284 3.24 -25.33 -3.59
CA LYS A 284 2.74 -25.59 -4.94
C LYS A 284 1.76 -24.48 -5.31
N LEU A 285 1.53 -24.32 -6.60
CA LEU A 285 0.46 -23.48 -7.12
C LEU A 285 -0.88 -23.80 -6.43
N THR A 286 -1.73 -22.78 -6.27
CA THR A 286 -3.08 -22.97 -5.75
C THR A 286 -3.85 -24.01 -6.57
N PRO A 287 -4.50 -25.00 -5.93
CA PRO A 287 -5.32 -25.97 -6.66
C PRO A 287 -6.52 -25.32 -7.36
N LEU A 288 -6.94 -24.11 -6.95
CA LEU A 288 -8.11 -23.42 -7.50
C LEU A 288 -7.97 -23.03 -8.97
N ILE A 289 -6.76 -23.01 -9.52
CA ILE A 289 -6.51 -22.74 -10.95
C ILE A 289 -5.73 -23.87 -11.61
N ASP A 290 -5.61 -25.01 -10.93
CA ASP A 290 -4.96 -26.17 -11.52
C ASP A 290 -5.70 -26.58 -12.81
N GLY A 291 -4.94 -26.88 -13.86
CA GLY A 291 -5.46 -27.17 -15.19
C GLY A 291 -6.09 -26.00 -15.95
N PHE A 292 -6.04 -24.76 -15.44
CA PHE A 292 -6.49 -23.58 -16.20
C PHE A 292 -5.38 -23.14 -17.18
N GLU A 293 -5.75 -22.93 -18.44
CA GLU A 293 -4.80 -22.45 -19.46
C GLU A 293 -4.42 -20.99 -19.18
N SER A 294 -3.12 -20.73 -19.08
CA SER A 294 -2.58 -19.40 -18.84
C SER A 294 -1.64 -18.99 -19.97
N ALA A 295 -1.57 -17.69 -20.22
CA ALA A 295 -0.55 -17.15 -21.10
C ALA A 295 0.75 -16.88 -20.34
N GLU A 296 1.85 -16.91 -21.08
CA GLU A 296 3.13 -16.42 -20.60
C GLU A 296 3.08 -14.90 -20.45
N ALA A 297 3.58 -14.38 -19.33
CA ALA A 297 3.60 -12.95 -19.10
C ALA A 297 4.58 -12.28 -20.10
N PRO A 298 4.14 -11.30 -20.90
CA PRO A 298 5.04 -10.63 -21.83
C PRO A 298 6.16 -9.90 -21.07
N LEU A 299 7.41 -10.10 -21.51
CA LEU A 299 8.56 -9.37 -21.01
C LEU A 299 8.57 -7.96 -21.62
N LEU A 300 7.74 -7.06 -21.12
CA LEU A 300 7.81 -5.65 -21.51
C LEU A 300 9.03 -5.00 -20.84
N PRO A 301 9.88 -4.21 -21.52
CA PRO A 301 10.84 -3.34 -20.86
C PRO A 301 10.10 -2.19 -20.14
N PRO A 302 10.69 -1.59 -19.09
CA PRO A 302 10.01 -0.52 -18.36
C PRO A 302 9.84 0.71 -19.26
N PRO A 303 8.65 1.31 -19.35
CA PRO A 303 8.47 2.61 -19.99
C PRO A 303 9.49 3.60 -19.46
N GLU A 304 10.13 4.35 -20.35
CA GLU A 304 11.15 5.36 -19.97
C GLU A 304 10.59 6.36 -18.94
N GLU A 305 9.28 6.61 -18.97
CA GLU A 305 8.52 7.49 -18.06
C GLU A 305 8.37 6.94 -16.63
N LEU A 306 8.54 5.64 -16.43
CA LEU A 306 8.62 4.97 -15.13
C LEU A 306 10.06 4.74 -14.69
N VAL A 307 11.01 4.94 -15.61
CA VAL A 307 12.45 4.98 -15.36
C VAL A 307 12.89 6.45 -15.25
N SER A 308 12.35 7.18 -14.26
CA SER A 308 13.06 8.19 -13.45
C SER A 308 12.12 9.20 -12.79
N VAL A 309 12.15 9.24 -11.46
CA VAL A 309 12.74 10.38 -10.75
C VAL A 309 13.79 9.74 -9.84
N PRO A 310 15.06 10.18 -9.83
CA PRO A 310 15.98 9.72 -8.81
C PRO A 310 15.31 10.02 -7.48
N ARG A 311 14.92 8.96 -6.75
CA ARG A 311 14.59 9.07 -5.33
C ARG A 311 15.69 9.93 -4.75
N THR A 312 15.34 11.04 -4.09
CA THR A 312 16.31 11.87 -3.39
C THR A 312 17.23 10.92 -2.66
N THR A 313 18.44 10.77 -3.19
CA THR A 313 19.45 9.87 -2.66
C THR A 313 19.57 10.30 -1.21
N ARG A 314 19.20 9.44 -0.27
CA ARG A 314 19.24 9.73 1.16
C ARG A 314 20.53 10.48 1.44
N SER A 315 20.41 11.78 1.72
CA SER A 315 21.59 12.65 1.74
C SER A 315 22.35 12.33 3.02
N VAL A 316 23.45 11.58 2.88
CA VAL A 316 24.36 11.27 3.99
C VAL A 316 24.80 12.57 4.68
N THR A 317 24.96 13.64 3.90
CA THR A 317 25.22 14.98 4.42
C THR A 317 24.07 15.50 5.29
N LEU A 318 22.80 15.36 4.86
CA LEU A 318 21.64 15.79 5.65
C LEU A 318 21.49 15.00 6.95
N ASP A 319 21.71 13.67 6.91
CA ASP A 319 21.68 12.81 8.10
C ASP A 319 22.75 13.23 9.12
N ARG A 320 23.99 13.45 8.66
CA ARG A 320 25.09 13.96 9.50
C ARG A 320 24.82 15.34 10.08
N LEU A 321 24.20 16.24 9.28
CA LEU A 321 23.80 17.55 9.74
C LEU A 321 22.71 17.50 10.81
N ARG A 322 21.74 16.57 10.69
CA ARG A 322 20.73 16.30 11.73
C ARG A 322 21.37 15.78 13.01
N GLU A 323 22.33 14.85 12.91
CA GLU A 323 23.08 14.32 14.06
C GLU A 323 23.91 15.41 14.75
N TRP A 324 24.63 16.22 13.98
CA TRP A 324 25.39 17.36 14.48
C TRP A 324 24.49 18.36 15.22
N ARG A 325 23.33 18.69 14.65
CA ARG A 325 22.34 19.58 15.27
C ARG A 325 21.86 19.02 16.60
N ALA A 326 21.50 17.74 16.63
CA ALA A 326 21.04 17.05 17.84
C ALA A 326 22.13 17.00 18.93
N ALA A 327 23.40 16.80 18.56
CA ALA A 327 24.53 16.81 19.50
C ALA A 327 24.78 18.23 20.05
N THR A 328 24.75 19.24 19.18
CA THR A 328 24.94 20.65 19.55
C THR A 328 23.85 21.15 20.48
N ALA A 329 22.60 20.78 20.21
CA ALA A 329 21.43 21.10 21.02
C ALA A 329 21.53 20.49 22.43
N ARG A 330 21.90 19.18 22.51
CA ARG A 330 22.13 18.48 23.77
C ARG A 330 23.21 19.13 24.64
N LEU A 331 24.36 19.49 24.05
CA LEU A 331 25.46 20.16 24.77
C LEU A 331 25.08 21.55 25.28
N SER A 332 24.15 22.21 24.63
CA SER A 332 23.75 23.59 24.93
C SER A 332 22.46 23.68 25.74
N GLY A 333 21.80 22.55 26.03
CA GLY A 333 20.54 22.50 26.77
C GLY A 333 19.37 23.20 26.07
N ILE A 334 19.38 23.24 24.74
CA ILE A 334 18.33 23.87 23.92
C ILE A 334 17.69 22.86 22.96
N LEU A 335 16.55 23.21 22.37
CA LEU A 335 15.91 22.40 21.34
C LEU A 335 16.73 22.38 20.04
N PRO A 336 16.74 21.26 19.28
CA PRO A 336 17.42 21.18 17.98
C PRO A 336 17.06 22.31 17.01
N ASP A 337 15.77 22.66 16.93
CA ASP A 337 15.29 23.73 16.03
C ASP A 337 15.77 25.13 16.44
N ALA A 338 16.14 25.33 17.71
CA ALA A 338 16.74 26.58 18.18
C ALA A 338 18.22 26.72 17.75
N VAL A 339 18.86 25.64 17.30
CA VAL A 339 20.19 25.68 16.66
C VAL A 339 20.04 26.09 15.20
N CYS A 340 19.22 25.36 14.44
CA CYS A 340 18.80 25.70 13.08
C CYS A 340 17.59 24.83 12.68
N THR A 341 16.74 25.31 11.77
CA THR A 341 15.53 24.59 11.33
C THR A 341 15.87 23.45 10.35
N ASP A 342 14.97 22.48 10.20
CA ASP A 342 15.15 21.42 9.19
C ASP A 342 15.23 21.96 7.76
N ARG A 343 14.50 23.05 7.48
CA ARG A 343 14.61 23.77 6.22
C ARG A 343 16.02 24.31 5.99
N ALA A 344 16.63 24.90 7.01
CA ALA A 344 18.00 25.39 6.92
C ALA A 344 18.99 24.23 6.70
N LEU A 345 18.82 23.10 7.42
CA LEU A 345 19.65 21.91 7.20
C LEU A 345 19.53 21.34 5.78
N GLY A 346 18.31 21.30 5.23
CA GLY A 346 18.09 20.90 3.84
C GLY A 346 18.86 21.78 2.86
N LEU A 347 18.76 23.11 3.02
CA LEU A 347 19.47 24.07 2.18
C LEU A 347 21.00 23.95 2.32
N ILE A 348 21.52 23.71 3.52
CA ILE A 348 22.95 23.50 3.78
C ILE A 348 23.42 22.20 3.13
N ALA A 349 22.67 21.11 3.27
CA ALA A 349 23.01 19.82 2.71
C ALA A 349 23.06 19.86 1.18
N GLU A 350 22.13 20.60 0.57
CA GLU A 350 22.01 20.75 -0.88
C GLU A 350 23.08 21.69 -1.46
N HIS A 351 23.30 22.85 -0.84
CA HIS A 351 24.12 23.91 -1.43
C HIS A 351 25.56 23.94 -0.91
N ARG A 352 25.87 23.23 0.18
CA ARG A 352 27.21 23.12 0.80
C ARG A 352 27.94 24.47 0.88
N PRO A 353 27.43 25.42 1.67
CA PRO A 353 28.00 26.75 1.77
C PRO A 353 29.48 26.70 2.13
N SER A 354 30.27 27.54 1.47
CA SER A 354 31.72 27.62 1.59
C SER A 354 32.18 28.78 2.49
N SER A 355 31.25 29.61 2.96
CA SER A 355 31.52 30.72 3.88
C SER A 355 30.33 31.02 4.81
N PRO A 356 30.57 31.67 5.97
CA PRO A 356 29.50 32.15 6.84
C PRO A 356 28.54 33.13 6.15
N GLU A 357 29.04 33.96 5.24
CA GLU A 357 28.24 34.94 4.49
C GLU A 357 27.31 34.27 3.46
N GLU A 358 27.73 33.13 2.90
CA GLU A 358 26.90 32.30 2.02
C GLU A 358 25.84 31.55 2.82
N LEU A 359 26.21 30.99 3.97
CA LEU A 359 25.27 30.35 4.90
C LEU A 359 24.14 31.28 5.32
N ASP A 360 24.47 32.52 5.68
CA ASP A 360 23.48 33.51 6.09
C ASP A 360 22.50 33.84 4.96
N ARG A 361 23.01 34.08 3.75
CA ARG A 361 22.18 34.33 2.56
C ARG A 361 21.24 33.17 2.24
N LEU A 362 21.69 31.93 2.44
CA LEU A 362 20.89 30.73 2.16
C LEU A 362 19.82 30.47 3.22
N THR A 363 20.15 30.66 4.50
CA THR A 363 19.32 30.16 5.61
C THR A 363 18.59 31.24 6.40
N GLY A 364 19.03 32.50 6.32
CA GLY A 364 18.47 33.63 7.06
C GLY A 364 18.72 33.60 8.57
N LEU A 365 19.73 32.85 9.04
CA LEU A 365 20.04 32.68 10.47
C LEU A 365 20.62 33.95 11.14
N GLY A 366 21.07 34.91 10.35
CA GLY A 366 21.75 36.13 10.78
C GLY A 366 23.27 35.97 10.86
N ALA A 367 24.02 36.99 10.44
CA ALA A 367 25.48 36.97 10.32
C ALA A 367 26.24 36.46 11.57
N ILE A 368 25.78 36.79 12.78
CA ILE A 368 26.42 36.34 14.03
C ILE A 368 26.22 34.83 14.23
N THR A 369 24.99 34.35 14.06
CA THR A 369 24.65 32.93 14.18
C THR A 369 25.37 32.11 13.11
N SER A 370 25.38 32.61 11.87
CA SER A 370 26.03 31.94 10.74
C SER A 370 27.54 31.79 10.97
N ARG A 371 28.24 32.83 11.42
CA ARG A 371 29.67 32.72 11.79
C ARG A 371 29.93 31.72 12.91
N ARG A 372 29.05 31.69 13.93
CA ARG A 372 29.19 30.76 15.06
C ARG A 372 28.96 29.30 14.67
N LEU A 373 28.04 29.04 13.75
CA LEU A 373 27.65 27.69 13.35
C LEU A 373 28.52 27.12 12.23
N PHE A 374 29.03 27.96 11.33
CA PHE A 374 29.77 27.57 10.14
C PHE A 374 30.91 26.58 10.43
N ASP A 375 31.88 26.99 11.26
CA ASP A 375 33.04 26.14 11.60
C ASP A 375 32.63 24.83 12.29
N ARG A 376 31.52 24.86 13.03
CA ARG A 376 31.07 23.72 13.85
C ARG A 376 30.37 22.65 13.00
N MET A 377 29.72 23.02 11.91
CA MET A 377 29.02 22.08 11.03
C MET A 377 29.85 21.62 9.84
N GLN A 378 30.99 22.27 9.56
CA GLN A 378 31.85 21.94 8.42
C GLN A 378 32.28 20.46 8.42
N ALA A 379 32.55 19.90 9.61
CA ALA A 379 32.86 18.47 9.76
C ALA A 379 31.72 17.53 9.32
N ALA A 380 30.46 17.96 9.43
CA ALA A 380 29.30 17.21 8.95
C ALA A 380 29.10 17.33 7.42
N ILE A 381 29.69 18.38 6.80
CA ILE A 381 29.61 18.66 5.36
C ILE A 381 30.74 17.95 4.59
N ASP A 382 31.96 17.89 5.15
CA ASP A 382 33.19 17.52 4.42
C ASP A 382 33.46 16.01 4.31
N ASP A 383 32.84 15.16 5.14
CA ASP A 383 33.17 13.71 5.25
C ASP A 383 32.58 12.83 4.12
N ASP A 384 32.28 13.43 2.95
CA ASP A 384 31.71 12.79 1.76
C ASP A 384 32.76 12.48 0.67
N GLN A 385 34.06 12.54 1.00
CA GLN A 385 35.12 12.19 0.05
C GLN A 385 35.35 10.67 -0.03
N SER A 386 34.46 9.95 -0.70
CA SER A 386 34.83 8.74 -1.44
C SER A 386 35.16 9.10 -2.89
N PRO A 387 36.19 8.50 -3.50
CA PRO A 387 36.86 9.04 -4.68
C PRO A 387 35.93 9.07 -5.89
N LYS A 388 35.76 10.26 -6.48
CA LYS A 388 35.30 10.39 -7.87
C LYS A 388 36.26 9.57 -8.74
N SER A 389 35.79 8.45 -9.26
CA SER A 389 36.50 7.68 -10.27
C SER A 389 36.67 8.56 -11.49
N THR A 390 37.88 9.10 -11.63
CA THR A 390 38.38 9.72 -12.85
C THR A 390 38.45 8.64 -13.93
N ILE A 391 37.37 8.50 -14.71
CA ILE A 391 37.46 7.87 -16.03
C ILE A 391 38.04 8.94 -16.94
N THR A 392 39.38 9.01 -16.98
CA THR A 392 40.14 9.58 -18.09
C THR A 392 40.86 8.41 -18.75
N GLY A 393 40.71 8.30 -20.06
CA GLY A 393 40.87 7.05 -20.79
C GLY A 393 42.29 6.59 -21.08
N ALA A 394 42.33 5.45 -21.76
CA ALA A 394 43.28 5.05 -22.78
C ALA A 394 42.53 4.17 -23.79
#